data_AF-A0A6A3W0P8-F1
#
_entry.id   AF-A0A6A3W0P8-F1
#
_cell.length_a   1.000
_cell.length_b   1.000
_cell.length_c   1.000
_cell.angle_alpha   90.00
_cell.angle_beta   90.00
_cell.angle_gamma   90.00
#
_symmetry.space_group_name_H-M   'P 1'
#
loop_
_entity.id
_entity.type
_entity.pdbx_description
1 polymer ?
#
loop_
_entity_poly.entity_id
_entity_poly.type
_entity_poly.pdbx_seq_one_letter_code
_entity_poly.pdbx_strand_id
1 'polypeptide(L)'
;MDEGEFMLLLDRYPVVRKKTHCRAQWNDMYDDEPATQSASSGIFIPTGQESDIKPTDSMEDAMEKFLSPYFSSHEAAKIQRQFEKAQMDFVSSLNLEDVNDLCAQFVATK
;
A
#
# COMPACT_ATOMS: atom_id res chain seq x y z
N MET A 1 2.86 17.09 -17.24
CA MET A 1 1.51 16.52 -17.15
C MET A 1 0.56 17.59 -17.62
N ASP A 2 -0.21 17.29 -18.66
CA ASP A 2 -1.16 18.24 -19.22
C ASP A 2 -2.44 18.27 -18.36
N GLU A 3 -3.11 19.42 -18.27
CA GLU A 3 -4.25 19.61 -17.36
C GLU A 3 -5.44 18.72 -17.76
N GLY A 4 -5.57 18.44 -19.06
CA GLY A 4 -6.56 17.49 -19.58
C GLY A 4 -6.28 16.04 -19.18
N GLU A 5 -5.00 15.62 -19.14
CA GLU A 5 -4.63 14.26 -18.69
C GLU A 5 -4.88 14.08 -17.20
N PHE A 6 -4.63 15.12 -16.40
CA PHE A 6 -4.90 15.11 -14.97
C PHE A 6 -6.40 14.99 -14.66
N MET A 7 -7.25 15.71 -15.40
CA MET A 7 -8.70 15.64 -15.23
C MET A 7 -9.29 14.28 -15.64
N LEU A 8 -8.79 13.67 -16.72
CA LEU A 8 -9.18 12.31 -17.12
C LEU A 8 -8.77 11.26 -16.09
N LEU A 9 -7.60 11.45 -15.47
CA LEU A 9 -7.14 10.54 -14.42
C LEU A 9 -8.04 10.62 -13.19
N LEU A 10 -8.47 11.82 -12.78
CA LEU A 10 -9.40 12.01 -11.65
C LEU A 10 -10.78 11.38 -11.88
N ASP A 11 -11.24 11.29 -13.13
CA ASP A 11 -12.54 10.67 -13.46
C ASP A 11 -12.56 9.15 -13.19
N ARG A 12 -11.38 8.52 -13.15
CA ARG A 12 -11.22 7.11 -12.72
C ARG A 12 -11.33 6.92 -11.21
N TYR A 13 -11.30 7.99 -10.42
CA TYR A 13 -11.34 7.95 -8.95
C TYR A 13 -12.53 8.76 -8.41
N PRO A 14 -13.78 8.27 -8.59
CA PRO A 14 -14.95 8.95 -8.06
C PRO A 14 -14.82 9.16 -6.54
N VAL A 15 -14.87 10.43 -6.13
CA VAL A 15 -14.81 10.80 -4.72
C VAL A 15 -16.21 10.71 -4.13
N VAL A 16 -16.45 9.66 -3.33
CA VAL A 16 -17.69 9.49 -2.60
C VAL A 16 -17.62 10.31 -1.33
N ARG A 17 -18.52 11.29 -1.21
CA ARG A 17 -18.64 12.13 -0.03
C ARG A 17 -19.72 11.56 0.90
N LYS A 18 -19.33 11.16 2.11
CA LYS A 18 -20.24 10.91 3.22
C LYS A 18 -20.24 12.09 4.18
N LYS A 19 -21.30 12.19 5.00
CA LYS A 19 -21.60 13.33 5.88
C LYS A 19 -20.44 13.75 6.80
N THR A 20 -19.50 12.84 7.07
CA THR A 20 -18.35 13.05 7.98
C THR A 20 -16.98 12.86 7.33
N HIS A 21 -16.88 12.36 6.09
CA HIS A 21 -15.60 12.19 5.40
C HIS A 21 -15.78 11.93 3.88
N CYS A 22 -14.72 12.17 3.11
CA CYS A 22 -14.66 11.83 1.68
C CYS A 22 -13.72 10.64 1.49
N ARG A 23 -14.09 9.69 0.63
CA ARG A 23 -13.23 8.56 0.23
C ARG A 23 -13.21 8.45 -1.29
N ALA A 24 -12.02 8.30 -1.87
CA ALA A 24 -11.89 7.92 -3.27
C ALA A 24 -12.26 6.44 -3.40
N GLN A 25 -13.25 6.14 -4.25
CA GLN A 25 -13.64 4.78 -4.59
C GLN A 25 -13.02 4.44 -5.96
N TRP A 26 -12.53 3.21 -6.11
CA TRP A 26 -12.06 2.71 -7.41
C TRP A 26 -13.25 2.49 -8.34
N ASN A 27 -13.13 2.89 -9.60
CA ASN A 27 -14.20 2.76 -10.58
C ASN A 27 -14.01 1.47 -11.39
N ASP A 28 -14.75 0.42 -11.01
CA ASP A 28 -14.67 -0.92 -11.60
C ASP A 28 -15.08 -0.96 -13.10
N MET A 29 -15.63 0.14 -13.64
CA MET A 29 -15.99 0.26 -15.06
C MET A 29 -14.79 0.24 -16.02
N TYR A 30 -13.55 0.33 -15.52
CA TYR A 30 -12.34 0.33 -16.34
C TYR A 30 -11.58 -1.01 -16.34
N ASP A 31 -12.16 -2.07 -15.76
CA ASP A 31 -11.53 -3.42 -15.72
C ASP A 31 -11.61 -4.20 -17.04
N ASP A 32 -12.37 -3.71 -18.04
CA ASP A 32 -12.55 -4.39 -19.34
C ASP A 32 -11.41 -4.16 -20.37
N GLU A 33 -10.33 -3.47 -20.00
CA GLU A 33 -9.10 -3.51 -20.81
C GLU A 33 -8.36 -4.82 -20.50
N PRO A 34 -7.95 -5.62 -21.52
CA PRO A 34 -7.41 -6.95 -21.29
C PRO A 34 -6.10 -6.86 -20.49
N ALA A 35 -6.23 -7.09 -19.17
CA ALA A 35 -5.17 -7.10 -18.19
C ALA A 35 -4.18 -8.23 -18.51
N THR A 36 -3.20 -7.91 -19.37
CA THR A 36 -2.02 -8.73 -19.58
C THR A 36 -0.97 -8.35 -18.56
N GLN A 37 -1.30 -8.35 -17.27
CA GLN A 37 -0.31 -8.25 -16.20
C GLN A 37 -0.94 -8.69 -14.89
N SER A 38 -0.36 -9.77 -14.35
CA SER A 38 -0.74 -10.42 -13.11
C SER A 38 -1.08 -9.41 -12.02
N ALA A 39 -2.20 -9.67 -11.35
CA ALA A 39 -2.59 -9.07 -10.08
C ALA A 39 -1.45 -9.23 -9.06
N SER A 40 -0.55 -8.25 -9.02
CA SER A 40 0.31 -8.01 -7.88
C SER A 40 -0.45 -7.05 -6.98
N SER A 41 -0.77 -7.54 -5.79
CA SER A 41 -1.25 -6.76 -4.65
C SER A 41 -0.53 -5.40 -4.61
N GLY A 42 -1.30 -4.31 -4.54
CA GLY A 42 -0.90 -2.94 -4.84
C GLY A 42 0.30 -2.39 -4.07
N ILE A 43 1.50 -2.80 -4.47
CA ILE A 43 2.75 -2.12 -4.18
C ILE A 43 3.07 -1.35 -5.46
N PHE A 44 2.99 -0.02 -5.39
CA PHE A 44 3.53 0.88 -6.40
C PHE A 44 5.05 0.66 -6.44
N ILE A 45 5.52 -0.31 -7.23
CA ILE A 45 6.93 -0.42 -7.59
C ILE A 45 7.10 0.45 -8.83
N PRO A 46 7.81 1.59 -8.75
CA PRO A 46 8.13 2.35 -9.94
C PRO A 46 8.86 1.43 -10.91
N THR A 47 8.35 1.32 -12.13
CA THR A 47 8.98 0.57 -13.22
C THR A 47 10.43 1.02 -13.37
N GLY A 48 11.38 0.18 -12.96
CA GLY A 48 12.82 0.46 -13.03
C GLY A 48 13.63 0.14 -11.77
N GLN A 49 13.00 -0.13 -10.63
CA GLN A 49 13.69 -0.70 -9.48
C GLN A 49 13.38 -2.20 -9.38
N GLU A 50 14.30 -3.02 -9.88
CA GLU A 50 14.40 -4.40 -9.39
C GLU A 50 14.65 -4.29 -7.88
N SER A 51 13.63 -4.58 -7.08
CA SER A 51 13.76 -4.56 -5.63
C SER A 51 14.79 -5.62 -5.25
N ASP A 52 15.95 -5.20 -4.74
CA ASP A 52 17.02 -6.07 -4.21
C ASP A 52 16.59 -6.83 -2.93
N ILE A 53 15.30 -6.73 -2.59
CA ILE A 53 14.62 -7.38 -1.48
C ILE A 53 14.37 -8.83 -1.86
N LYS A 54 14.97 -9.74 -1.09
CA LYS A 54 14.84 -11.19 -1.25
C LYS A 54 13.87 -11.73 -0.22
N PRO A 55 13.17 -12.86 -0.49
CA PRO A 55 12.31 -13.51 0.49
C PRO A 55 13.05 -13.97 1.76
N THR A 56 14.38 -14.10 1.70
CA THR A 56 15.25 -14.48 2.82
C THR A 56 15.70 -13.30 3.67
N ASP A 57 15.45 -12.07 3.23
CA ASP A 57 15.85 -10.89 3.97
C ASP A 57 15.03 -10.79 5.27
N SER A 58 15.67 -10.31 6.33
CA SER A 58 14.93 -9.92 7.52
C SER A 58 14.05 -8.70 7.21
N MET A 59 13.03 -8.46 8.04
CA MET A 59 12.19 -7.27 7.92
C MET A 59 13.02 -5.97 7.94
N GLU A 60 14.04 -5.94 8.78
CA GLU A 60 14.95 -4.80 8.95
C GLU A 60 15.78 -4.58 7.68
N ASP A 61 16.39 -5.64 7.14
CA ASP A 61 17.16 -5.57 5.90
C ASP A 61 16.30 -5.18 4.69
N ALA A 62 15.10 -5.74 4.59
CA ALA A 62 14.15 -5.42 3.53
C ALA A 62 13.72 -3.95 3.59
N MET A 63 13.47 -3.44 4.79
CA MET A 63 13.09 -2.04 5.01
C MET A 63 14.25 -1.08 4.71
N GLU A 64 15.48 -1.41 5.11
CA GLU A 64 16.66 -0.61 4.75
C GLU A 64 16.85 -0.55 3.23
N LYS A 65 16.82 -1.70 2.55
CA LYS A 65 16.90 -1.77 1.09
C LYS A 65 15.80 -0.96 0.41
N PHE A 66 14.57 -1.02 0.93
CA PHE A 66 13.43 -0.26 0.41
C PHE A 66 13.61 1.26 0.58
N LEU A 67 14.13 1.71 1.72
CA LEU A 67 14.23 3.13 2.06
C LEU A 67 15.48 3.80 1.48
N SER A 68 16.57 3.05 1.29
CA SER A 68 17.87 3.54 0.79
C SER A 68 17.82 4.39 -0.50
N PRO A 69 16.91 4.17 -1.46
CA PRO A 69 16.84 4.97 -2.69
C PRO A 69 16.15 6.33 -2.49
N TYR A 70 15.39 6.49 -1.40
CA TYR A 70 14.49 7.62 -1.18
C TYR A 70 14.94 8.52 -0.04
N PHE A 71 15.69 7.97 0.93
CA PHE A 71 16.02 8.65 2.18
C PHE A 71 17.52 8.54 2.48
N SER A 72 18.05 9.55 3.18
CA SER A 72 19.37 9.41 3.79
C SER A 72 19.36 8.30 4.85
N SER A 73 20.52 7.71 5.15
CA SER A 73 20.64 6.67 6.18
C SER A 73 20.09 7.10 7.55
N HIS A 74 20.27 8.36 7.91
CA HIS A 74 19.74 8.93 9.15
C HIS A 74 18.20 9.02 9.14
N GLU A 75 17.60 9.42 8.02
CA GLU A 75 16.14 9.47 7.87
C GLU A 75 15.53 8.07 7.82
N ALA A 76 16.15 7.14 7.09
CA ALA A 76 15.75 5.74 7.04
C ALA A 76 15.74 5.11 8.45
N ALA A 77 16.80 5.32 9.24
CA ALA A 77 16.86 4.84 10.62
C ALA A 77 15.78 5.46 11.52
N LYS A 78 15.41 6.73 11.29
CA LYS A 78 14.31 7.36 12.02
C LYS A 78 12.96 6.77 11.63
N ILE A 79 12.73 6.53 10.34
CA ILE A 79 11.51 5.90 9.82
C ILE A 79 11.37 4.49 10.41
N GLN A 80 12.43 3.68 10.37
CA GLN A 80 12.48 2.35 10.95
C GLN A 80 12.06 2.33 12.42
N ARG A 81 12.64 3.20 13.26
CA ARG A 81 12.27 3.27 14.68
C ARG A 81 10.81 3.65 14.92
N GLN A 82 10.27 4.56 14.11
CA GLN A 82 8.85 4.93 14.22
C GLN A 82 7.93 3.81 13.75
N PHE A 83 8.33 3.10 12.70
CA PHE A 83 7.61 1.93 12.20
C PHE A 83 7.55 0.82 13.25
N GLU A 84 8.69 0.43 13.83
CA GLU A 84 8.76 -0.59 14.88
C GLU A 84 7.90 -0.23 16.08
N LYS A 85 7.95 1.04 16.50
CA LYS A 85 7.09 1.54 17.58
C LYS A 85 5.61 1.41 17.22
N ALA A 86 5.21 1.89 16.03
CA ALA A 86 3.83 1.83 15.59
C ALA A 86 3.34 0.38 15.44
N GLN A 87 4.20 -0.53 14.99
CA GLN A 87 3.91 -1.95 14.89
C GLN A 87 3.69 -2.57 16.28
N MET A 88 4.55 -2.28 17.26
CA MET A 88 4.37 -2.76 18.63
C MET A 88 3.09 -2.19 19.26
N ASP A 89 2.84 -0.89 19.08
CA ASP A 89 1.63 -0.23 19.57
C ASP A 89 0.38 -0.87 18.94
N PHE A 90 0.39 -1.12 17.63
CA PHE A 90 -0.67 -1.82 16.92
C PHE A 90 -0.90 -3.23 17.49
N VAL A 91 0.14 -4.07 17.53
CA VAL A 91 0.04 -5.46 18.02
C VAL A 91 -0.44 -5.54 19.46
N SER A 92 0.04 -4.63 20.32
CA SER A 92 -0.38 -4.59 21.72
C SER A 92 -1.84 -4.14 21.92
N SER A 93 -2.39 -3.42 20.94
CA SER A 93 -3.79 -2.96 20.94
C SER A 93 -4.78 -3.95 20.34
N LEU A 94 -4.29 -4.99 19.64
CA LEU A 94 -5.16 -5.97 18.98
C LEU A 94 -5.97 -6.75 20.00
N ASN A 95 -7.26 -6.88 19.72
CA ASN A 95 -8.18 -7.74 20.45
C ASN A 95 -8.65 -8.91 19.58
N LEU A 96 -9.44 -9.82 20.18
CA LEU A 96 -9.93 -11.03 19.49
C LEU A 96 -10.89 -10.71 18.33
N GLU A 97 -11.67 -9.63 18.42
CA GLU A 97 -12.55 -9.15 17.35
C GLU A 97 -11.73 -8.68 16.15
N ASP A 98 -10.69 -7.87 16.38
CA ASP A 98 -9.79 -7.40 15.32
C ASP A 98 -9.13 -8.55 14.56
N VAL A 99 -8.71 -9.60 15.28
CA VAL A 99 -8.09 -10.80 14.67
C VAL A 99 -9.11 -11.61 13.88
N ASN A 100 -10.34 -11.75 14.37
CA ASN A 100 -11.41 -12.43 13.65
C ASN A 100 -11.80 -11.68 12.38
N ASP A 101 -11.90 -10.36 12.45
CA ASP A 101 -12.18 -9.48 11.31
C ASP A 101 -11.05 -9.54 10.27
N LEU A 102 -9.79 -9.59 10.70
CA LEU A 102 -8.65 -9.80 9.81
C LEU A 102 -8.74 -11.16 9.09
N CYS A 103 -9.01 -12.23 9.82
CA CYS A 103 -9.16 -13.57 9.25
C CYS A 103 -10.33 -13.66 8.25
N ALA A 104 -11.45 -13.00 8.54
CA ALA A 104 -12.63 -13.01 7.66
C ALA A 104 -12.34 -12.46 6.26
N GLN A 105 -11.40 -11.51 6.12
CA GLN A 105 -10.98 -10.96 4.83
C GLN A 105 -10.38 -12.01 3.88
N PHE A 106 -9.79 -13.07 4.43
CA PHE A 106 -9.16 -14.15 3.64
C PHE A 106 -10.12 -15.30 3.33
N VAL A 107 -11.29 -15.36 3.97
CA VAL A 107 -12.30 -16.43 3.78
C VAL A 107 -13.30 -16.07 2.67
N ALA A 108 -13.54 -14.78 2.41
CA ALA A 108 -14.47 -14.31 1.39
C ALA A 108 -13.99 -14.50 -0.07
N THR A 109 -12.73 -14.88 -0.27
CA THR A 109 -12.11 -15.13 -1.59
C THR A 109 -12.34 -16.57 -2.08
N LYS A 110 -13.60 -17.02 -2.16
CA LYS A 110 -14.01 -18.24 -2.87
C LYS A 110 -15.33 -18.06 -3.61
#